data_AF-A0A0F8Y8N4-F1
#
_entry.id   AF-A0A0F8Y8N4-F1
#
_cell.length_a   1.000
_cell.length_b   1.000
_cell.length_c   1.000
_cell.angle_alpha   90.00
_cell.angle_beta   90.00
_cell.angle_gamma   90.00
#
_symmetry.space_group_name_H-M   'P 1'
#
loop_
_entity.id
_entity.type
_entity.pdbx_description
1 polymer ?
#
loop_
_entity_poly.entity_id
_entity_poly.type
_entity_poly.pdbx_seq_one_letter_code
_entity_poly.pdbx_strand_id
1 'polypeptide(L)'
;MGQQVRVDRELIFAPGATISGIPGQGQGRTYYVNNITGSATSDGLSWNSAASEVERAIGLSETYRQLGGGAPTVTTNDHIRNTIIVQGTGTAYALITNIPNYTNLIGLGADPRGNGSGIAQVDGAGATAMTVSSAGCRGLHMVNMQFDQSSAASVYGLDAAKLFRSIIEDCAFTNQGTSGIRIVLGGGVTMRNVTCSNDTVGLQG
;
A
#
# COMPACT_ATOMS: atom_id res chain seq x y z
N MET A 1 0.77 -1.00 -36.06
CA MET A 1 0.65 -2.27 -35.32
C MET A 1 2.05 -2.71 -34.94
N GLY A 2 2.39 -2.73 -33.65
CA GLY A 2 3.69 -3.27 -33.21
C GLY A 2 3.60 -4.80 -33.16
N GLN A 3 4.52 -5.50 -33.82
CA GLN A 3 4.63 -6.95 -33.75
C GLN A 3 5.44 -7.31 -32.51
N GLN A 4 4.88 -8.12 -31.60
CA GLN A 4 5.67 -8.79 -30.57
C GLN A 4 6.37 -9.99 -31.21
N VAL A 5 7.69 -10.04 -31.06
CA VAL A 5 8.51 -11.17 -31.51
C VAL A 5 9.05 -11.87 -30.27
N ARG A 6 8.68 -13.15 -30.08
CA ARG A 6 9.24 -14.01 -29.04
C ARG A 6 10.51 -14.65 -29.59
N VAL A 7 11.63 -14.49 -28.87
CA VAL A 7 12.92 -15.00 -29.31
C VAL A 7 13.42 -16.00 -28.28
N ASP A 8 13.52 -17.27 -28.70
CA ASP A 8 13.87 -18.38 -27.81
C ASP A 8 15.38 -18.64 -27.73
N ARG A 9 16.20 -17.98 -28.56
CA ARG A 9 17.67 -18.17 -28.59
C ARG A 9 18.46 -16.86 -28.64
N GLU A 10 18.49 -16.16 -29.77
CA GLU A 10 19.31 -14.94 -29.90
C GLU A 10 18.74 -13.97 -30.94
N LEU A 11 18.91 -12.67 -30.67
CA LEU A 11 18.69 -11.57 -31.59
C LEU A 11 20.05 -10.97 -31.95
N ILE A 12 20.43 -11.05 -33.22
CA ILE A 12 21.64 -10.43 -33.75
C ILE A 12 21.24 -9.15 -34.47
N PHE A 13 21.79 -8.02 -34.04
CA PHE A 13 21.55 -6.72 -34.66
C PHE A 13 22.75 -6.27 -35.49
N ALA A 14 22.49 -5.66 -36.63
CA ALA A 14 23.55 -5.04 -37.44
C ALA A 14 24.18 -3.83 -36.69
N PRO A 15 25.47 -3.53 -36.93
CA PRO A 15 26.08 -2.32 -36.39
C PRO A 15 25.28 -1.07 -36.78
N GLY A 16 24.91 -0.25 -35.78
CA GLY A 16 24.10 0.95 -35.98
C GLY A 16 22.58 0.75 -35.85
N ALA A 17 22.11 -0.46 -35.54
CA ALA A 17 20.70 -0.69 -35.22
C ALA A 17 20.28 0.13 -33.99
N THR A 18 19.25 0.96 -34.14
CA THR A 18 18.63 1.69 -33.03
C THR A 18 17.39 0.94 -32.56
N ILE A 19 17.47 0.36 -31.36
CA ILE A 19 16.28 -0.18 -30.70
C ILE A 19 15.54 1.03 -30.11
N SER A 20 14.37 1.35 -30.67
CA SER A 20 13.50 2.40 -30.15
C SER A 20 12.20 1.79 -29.63
N GLY A 21 11.88 2.16 -28.39
CA GLY A 21 10.70 1.72 -27.68
C GLY A 21 10.64 2.50 -26.37
N ILE A 22 9.43 2.72 -25.86
CA ILE A 22 9.27 3.15 -24.47
C ILE A 22 9.75 1.96 -23.63
N PRO A 23 10.67 2.11 -22.64
CA PRO A 23 10.93 1.03 -21.70
C PRO A 23 9.57 0.58 -21.18
N GLY A 24 9.21 -0.67 -21.47
CA GLY A 24 7.83 -1.13 -21.43
C GLY A 24 7.10 -0.68 -20.18
N GLN A 25 5.81 -0.43 -20.31
CA GLN A 25 4.86 -0.42 -19.19
C GLN A 25 5.17 -1.63 -18.29
N GLY A 26 5.93 -1.49 -17.21
CA GLY A 26 6.46 -2.72 -16.58
C GLY A 26 7.44 -2.63 -15.42
N GLN A 27 7.65 -1.49 -14.77
CA GLN A 27 8.51 -1.52 -13.58
C GLN A 27 7.75 -1.83 -12.29
N GLY A 28 6.45 -1.55 -12.19
CA GLY A 28 5.65 -1.83 -10.99
C GLY A 28 5.20 -3.29 -10.89
N ARG A 29 5.24 -3.87 -9.69
CA ARG A 29 4.66 -5.18 -9.37
C ARG A 29 3.37 -5.04 -8.56
N THR A 30 2.51 -6.04 -8.68
CA THR A 30 1.34 -6.20 -7.81
C THR A 30 1.63 -7.26 -6.76
N TYR A 31 1.38 -6.93 -5.50
CA TYR A 31 1.46 -7.83 -4.37
C TYR A 31 0.07 -8.04 -3.77
N TYR A 32 -0.19 -9.25 -3.29
CA TYR A 32 -1.48 -9.67 -2.73
C TYR A 32 -1.31 -10.02 -1.25
N VAL A 33 -2.24 -9.58 -0.42
CA VAL A 33 -2.23 -9.77 1.03
C VAL A 33 -3.53 -10.42 1.49
N ASN A 34 -3.42 -11.49 2.27
CA ASN A 34 -4.53 -12.23 2.86
C ASN A 34 -4.06 -12.86 4.19
N ASN A 35 -4.62 -12.44 5.33
CA ASN A 35 -4.24 -12.93 6.66
C ASN A 35 -4.86 -14.29 7.03
N ILE A 36 -5.75 -14.86 6.20
CA ILE A 36 -6.37 -16.18 6.41
C ILE A 36 -5.57 -17.29 5.70
N THR A 37 -5.19 -17.08 4.45
CA THR A 37 -4.52 -18.10 3.61
C THR A 37 -3.10 -17.70 3.18
N GLY A 38 -2.67 -16.48 3.45
CA GLY A 38 -1.33 -16.02 3.14
C GLY A 38 -0.28 -16.55 4.10
N SER A 39 0.99 -16.34 3.76
CA SER A 39 2.13 -16.76 4.59
C SER A 39 3.16 -15.65 4.71
N ALA A 40 3.88 -15.63 5.84
CA ALA A 40 4.99 -14.71 6.08
C ALA A 40 6.18 -14.95 5.14
N THR A 41 6.28 -16.15 4.55
CA THR A 41 7.38 -16.53 3.65
C THR A 41 7.02 -16.41 2.16
N SER A 42 5.75 -16.15 1.83
CA SER A 42 5.32 -16.01 0.44
C SER A 42 5.94 -14.79 -0.25
N ASP A 43 5.99 -14.83 -1.59
CA ASP A 43 6.45 -13.74 -2.45
C ASP A 43 5.40 -12.65 -2.69
N GLY A 44 4.14 -12.91 -2.33
CA GLY A 44 3.03 -11.99 -2.50
C GLY A 44 2.59 -11.81 -3.94
N LEU A 45 3.13 -12.54 -4.93
CA LEU A 45 2.91 -12.22 -6.35
C LEU A 45 1.61 -12.79 -6.93
N SER A 46 0.88 -13.58 -6.16
CA SER A 46 -0.44 -14.12 -6.52
C SER A 46 -1.29 -14.38 -5.28
N TRP A 47 -2.59 -14.61 -5.44
CA TRP A 47 -3.46 -15.04 -4.33
C TRP A 47 -3.06 -16.41 -3.74
N ASN A 48 -2.50 -17.32 -4.57
CA ASN A 48 -1.99 -18.61 -4.11
C ASN A 48 -0.67 -18.49 -3.33
N SER A 49 0.00 -17.35 -3.44
CA SER A 49 1.24 -17.02 -2.75
C SER A 49 1.11 -15.66 -2.06
N ALA A 50 -0.06 -15.36 -1.48
CA ALA A 50 -0.29 -14.09 -0.82
C ALA A 50 0.60 -13.93 0.43
N ALA A 51 1.01 -12.70 0.72
CA ALA A 51 1.61 -12.36 2.00
C ALA A 51 0.53 -12.41 3.10
N SER A 52 0.89 -12.87 4.31
CA SER A 52 -0.04 -12.90 5.43
C SER A 52 -0.34 -11.50 6.00
N GLU A 53 0.59 -10.56 5.88
CA GLU A 53 0.49 -9.22 6.47
C GLU A 53 0.84 -8.11 5.47
N VAL A 54 0.26 -6.92 5.67
CA VAL A 54 0.50 -5.76 4.79
C VAL A 54 1.96 -5.30 4.87
N GLU A 55 2.55 -5.28 6.08
CA GLU A 55 3.96 -4.92 6.31
C GLU A 55 4.92 -5.83 5.53
N ARG A 56 4.58 -7.11 5.36
CA ARG A 56 5.39 -8.04 4.55
C ARG A 56 5.38 -7.65 3.06
N ALA A 57 4.20 -7.34 2.51
CA ALA A 57 4.09 -6.88 1.12
C ALA A 57 4.78 -5.52 0.90
N ILE A 58 4.74 -4.64 1.89
CA ILE A 58 5.50 -3.38 1.90
C ILE A 58 7.00 -3.64 1.77
N GLY A 59 7.55 -4.55 2.58
CA GLY A 59 8.97 -4.92 2.52
C GLY A 59 9.37 -5.51 1.17
N LEU A 60 8.53 -6.38 0.60
CA LEU A 60 8.76 -6.96 -0.74
C LEU A 60 8.71 -5.90 -1.85
N SER A 61 7.72 -4.99 -1.77
CA SER A 61 7.56 -3.86 -2.69
C SER A 61 8.77 -2.93 -2.65
N GLU A 62 9.22 -2.52 -1.47
CA GLU A 62 10.35 -1.61 -1.31
C GLU A 62 11.66 -2.26 -1.79
N THR A 63 11.87 -3.55 -1.49
CA THR A 63 13.03 -4.29 -1.98
C THR A 63 13.08 -4.28 -3.51
N TYR A 64 11.95 -4.56 -4.16
CA TYR A 64 11.88 -4.57 -5.61
C TYR A 64 12.08 -3.17 -6.24
N ARG A 65 11.52 -2.14 -5.59
CA ARG A 65 11.72 -0.74 -5.97
C ARG A 65 13.20 -0.34 -5.89
N GLN A 66 13.89 -0.74 -4.81
CA GLN A 66 15.32 -0.48 -4.61
C GLN A 66 16.22 -1.25 -5.58
N LEU A 67 15.74 -2.34 -6.17
CA LEU A 67 16.44 -3.11 -7.21
C LEU A 67 16.11 -2.62 -8.63
N GLY A 68 15.68 -1.35 -8.77
CA GLY A 68 15.42 -0.75 -10.08
C GLY A 68 14.27 -1.41 -10.85
N GLY A 69 13.34 -2.07 -10.17
CA GLY A 69 12.22 -2.75 -10.83
C GLY A 69 12.65 -3.98 -11.61
N GLY A 70 13.68 -4.69 -11.14
CA GLY A 70 14.19 -5.91 -11.76
C GLY A 70 15.37 -5.70 -12.72
N ALA A 71 15.86 -4.48 -12.86
CA ALA A 71 17.09 -4.15 -13.59
C ALA A 71 18.14 -3.55 -12.64
N PRO A 72 19.38 -4.08 -12.58
CA PRO A 72 20.39 -3.71 -11.58
C PRO A 72 21.01 -2.30 -11.74
N THR A 73 20.52 -1.48 -12.67
CA THR A 73 20.96 -0.10 -12.86
C THR A 73 20.04 0.85 -12.08
N VAL A 74 20.27 0.95 -10.78
CA VAL A 74 19.38 1.65 -9.85
C VAL A 74 19.73 3.14 -9.77
N THR A 75 18.75 4.02 -9.99
CA THR A 75 18.74 5.33 -9.32
C THR A 75 17.61 5.34 -8.29
N THR A 76 17.85 5.88 -7.10
CA THR A 76 16.85 5.96 -6.02
C THR A 76 15.64 6.85 -6.35
N ASN A 77 15.65 7.49 -7.53
CA ASN A 77 14.66 8.45 -8.00
C ASN A 77 13.70 7.88 -9.06
N ASP A 78 13.85 6.60 -9.43
CA ASP A 78 13.00 5.99 -10.46
C ASP A 78 11.53 5.91 -10.00
N HIS A 79 10.60 6.27 -10.89
CA HIS A 79 9.16 6.27 -10.62
C HIS A 79 8.57 4.85 -10.76
N ILE A 80 9.01 3.94 -9.89
CA ILE A 80 8.53 2.56 -9.83
C ILE A 80 7.30 2.52 -8.92
N ARG A 81 6.12 2.37 -9.51
CA ARG A 81 4.85 2.33 -8.78
C ARG A 81 4.33 0.92 -8.58
N ASN A 82 4.59 0.34 -7.42
CA ASN A 82 4.07 -0.97 -7.04
C ASN A 82 2.65 -0.85 -6.48
N THR A 83 1.87 -1.93 -6.59
CA THR A 83 0.53 -2.04 -6.04
C THR A 83 0.47 -3.14 -5.00
N ILE A 84 -0.17 -2.88 -3.88
CA ILE A 84 -0.46 -3.84 -2.82
C ILE A 84 -1.98 -3.93 -2.70
N ILE A 85 -2.52 -5.11 -3.02
CA ILE A 85 -3.95 -5.41 -2.92
C ILE A 85 -4.16 -6.17 -1.60
N VAL A 86 -4.95 -5.58 -0.71
CA VAL A 86 -5.23 -6.11 0.61
C VAL A 86 -6.64 -6.68 0.64
N GLN A 87 -6.79 -7.97 0.87
CA GLN A 87 -8.10 -8.59 0.95
C GLN A 87 -8.82 -8.16 2.23
N GLY A 88 -10.06 -7.72 2.11
CA GLY A 88 -10.93 -7.61 3.27
C GLY A 88 -11.29 -9.00 3.80
N THR A 89 -10.98 -9.25 5.05
CA THR A 89 -11.28 -10.52 5.73
C THR A 89 -12.12 -10.26 6.97
N GLY A 90 -12.45 -11.31 7.73
CA GLY A 90 -13.14 -11.16 9.01
C GLY A 90 -12.23 -10.70 10.15
N THR A 91 -10.94 -10.51 9.89
CA THR A 91 -9.92 -10.20 10.90
C THR A 91 -9.05 -9.03 10.44
N ALA A 92 -8.77 -8.09 11.33
CA ALA A 92 -7.88 -6.98 11.02
C ALA A 92 -6.43 -7.44 10.80
N TYR A 93 -5.71 -6.70 9.98
CA TYR A 93 -4.25 -6.79 9.82
C TYR A 93 -3.54 -6.02 10.92
N ALA A 94 -2.28 -6.38 11.18
CA ALA A 94 -1.45 -5.64 12.11
C ALA A 94 -1.10 -4.23 11.61
N LEU A 95 -0.84 -3.32 12.55
CA LEU A 95 -0.41 -1.95 12.29
C LEU A 95 0.78 -1.86 11.31
N ILE A 96 0.78 -0.79 10.51
CA ILE A 96 1.80 -0.50 9.50
C ILE A 96 2.78 0.53 10.05
N THR A 97 4.06 0.20 10.09
CA THR A 97 5.10 1.08 10.65
C THR A 97 5.89 1.85 9.59
N ASN A 98 5.80 1.45 8.34
CA ASN A 98 6.51 2.08 7.25
C ASN A 98 5.72 2.00 5.95
N ILE A 99 5.91 2.98 5.04
CA ILE A 99 5.35 2.92 3.69
C ILE A 99 6.38 3.33 2.64
N PRO A 100 6.49 2.60 1.52
CA PRO A 100 7.41 2.94 0.46
C PRO A 100 6.95 4.18 -0.31
N ASN A 101 7.88 4.85 -0.99
CA ASN A 101 7.52 5.85 -1.99
C ASN A 101 6.81 5.19 -3.17
N TYR A 102 5.89 5.93 -3.80
CA TYR A 102 5.17 5.55 -5.01
C TYR A 102 4.48 4.19 -4.88
N THR A 103 3.76 3.95 -3.79
CA THR A 103 3.03 2.69 -3.59
C THR A 103 1.53 2.93 -3.68
N ASN A 104 0.83 2.04 -4.38
CA ASN A 104 -0.63 1.93 -4.29
C ASN A 104 -0.97 0.91 -3.21
N LEU A 105 -1.82 1.28 -2.25
CA LEU A 105 -2.35 0.40 -1.21
C LEU A 105 -3.88 0.37 -1.36
N ILE A 106 -4.40 -0.75 -1.85
CA ILE A 106 -5.78 -0.87 -2.29
C ILE A 106 -6.47 -1.98 -1.52
N GLY A 107 -7.53 -1.64 -0.80
CA GLY A 107 -8.40 -2.61 -0.15
C GLY A 107 -9.36 -3.25 -1.14
N LEU A 108 -9.35 -4.58 -1.21
CA LEU A 108 -10.32 -5.40 -1.91
C LEU A 108 -11.31 -5.96 -0.89
N GLY A 109 -12.34 -5.19 -0.58
CA GLY A 109 -13.28 -5.55 0.47
C GLY A 109 -14.55 -4.70 0.43
N ALA A 110 -15.38 -4.90 1.45
CA ALA A 110 -16.55 -4.09 1.75
C ALA A 110 -16.18 -2.62 1.99
N ASP A 111 -17.21 -1.77 2.08
CA ASP A 111 -17.07 -0.34 2.36
C ASP A 111 -16.35 -0.11 3.71
N PRO A 112 -15.22 0.62 3.73
CA PRO A 112 -14.42 0.79 4.94
C PRO A 112 -15.07 1.68 5.99
N ARG A 113 -16.19 2.35 5.67
CA ARG A 113 -16.95 3.17 6.62
C ARG A 113 -17.87 2.35 7.51
N GLY A 114 -18.06 1.06 7.20
CA GLY A 114 -18.85 0.15 8.01
C GLY A 114 -18.10 -0.37 9.23
N ASN A 115 -18.80 -1.19 10.02
CA ASN A 115 -18.22 -2.02 11.07
C ASN A 115 -18.60 -3.48 10.73
N GLY A 116 -17.62 -4.37 10.64
CA GLY A 116 -17.87 -5.80 10.40
C GLY A 116 -16.91 -6.47 9.41
N SER A 117 -17.26 -7.70 9.03
CA SER A 117 -16.40 -8.58 8.25
C SER A 117 -16.26 -8.14 6.78
N GLY A 118 -15.10 -8.45 6.20
CA GLY A 118 -14.83 -8.24 4.78
C GLY A 118 -14.25 -6.86 4.46
N ILE A 119 -13.94 -6.04 5.46
CA ILE A 119 -13.23 -4.77 5.29
C ILE A 119 -11.73 -5.03 5.28
N ALA A 120 -11.00 -4.36 4.38
CA ALA A 120 -9.53 -4.34 4.42
C ALA A 120 -9.07 -3.41 5.55
N GLN A 121 -9.08 -3.96 6.77
CA GLN A 121 -8.88 -3.21 8.01
C GLN A 121 -7.47 -3.42 8.55
N VAL A 122 -6.78 -2.33 8.86
CA VAL A 122 -5.56 -2.33 9.67
C VAL A 122 -5.93 -1.84 11.06
N ASP A 123 -5.59 -2.60 12.09
CA ASP A 123 -5.86 -2.24 13.49
C ASP A 123 -4.56 -1.87 14.21
N GLY A 124 -4.57 -0.68 14.81
CA GLY A 124 -3.49 -0.15 15.65
C GLY A 124 -3.34 -0.85 17.00
N ALA A 125 -4.40 -1.49 17.52
CA ALA A 125 -4.44 -2.27 18.77
C ALA A 125 -3.70 -1.62 19.98
N GLY A 126 -3.80 -0.30 20.14
CA GLY A 126 -3.10 0.49 21.17
C GLY A 126 -2.17 1.56 20.62
N ALA A 127 -1.89 1.55 19.32
CA ALA A 127 -0.98 2.46 18.64
C ALA A 127 -1.63 3.07 17.37
N THR A 128 -0.89 3.95 16.70
CA THR A 128 -1.30 4.47 15.38
C THR A 128 -1.35 3.33 14.37
N ALA A 129 -2.49 3.13 13.70
CA ALA A 129 -2.69 2.03 12.75
C ALA A 129 -1.72 2.10 11.57
N MET A 130 -1.35 3.31 11.13
CA MET A 130 -0.38 3.52 10.07
C MET A 130 0.54 4.70 10.37
N THR A 131 1.85 4.46 10.38
CA THR A 131 2.86 5.49 10.60
C THR A 131 3.71 5.71 9.35
N VAL A 132 3.94 6.98 8.99
CA VAL A 132 4.96 7.38 8.01
C VAL A 132 6.08 8.12 8.73
N SER A 133 7.27 7.52 8.72
CA SER A 133 8.45 7.99 9.45
C SER A 133 9.00 9.33 8.93
N SER A 134 10.04 9.85 9.60
CA SER A 134 10.72 11.10 9.23
C SER A 134 11.44 11.06 7.88
N ALA A 135 11.69 9.86 7.32
CA ALA A 135 12.14 9.68 5.94
C ALA A 135 11.07 10.12 4.93
N GLY A 136 9.80 10.03 5.34
CA GLY A 136 8.63 10.45 4.59
C GLY A 136 8.20 9.48 3.50
N CYS A 137 6.99 9.71 3.01
CA CYS A 137 6.46 9.05 1.83
C CYS A 137 6.09 10.09 0.75
N ARG A 138 6.39 9.76 -0.50
CA ARG A 138 5.99 10.50 -1.69
C ARG A 138 5.17 9.59 -2.57
N GLY A 139 4.02 10.04 -3.07
CA GLY A 139 3.28 9.28 -4.07
C GLY A 139 2.46 8.11 -3.54
N LEU A 140 2.12 8.06 -2.24
CA LEU A 140 1.16 7.08 -1.73
C LEU A 140 -0.18 7.27 -2.42
N HIS A 141 -0.75 6.19 -2.97
CA HIS A 141 -2.14 6.16 -3.37
C HIS A 141 -2.85 5.11 -2.54
N MET A 142 -3.81 5.53 -1.73
CA MET A 142 -4.51 4.64 -0.81
C MET A 142 -5.99 4.64 -1.14
N VAL A 143 -6.59 3.46 -1.29
CA VAL A 143 -7.98 3.31 -1.73
C VAL A 143 -8.69 2.23 -0.92
N ASN A 144 -9.92 2.50 -0.46
CA ASN A 144 -10.83 1.50 0.10
C ASN A 144 -10.25 0.74 1.32
N MET A 145 -9.47 1.43 2.16
CA MET A 145 -8.87 0.87 3.37
C MET A 145 -9.53 1.46 4.62
N GLN A 146 -9.64 0.64 5.67
CA GLN A 146 -9.99 1.12 7.01
C GLN A 146 -8.76 1.08 7.91
N PHE A 147 -8.49 2.17 8.59
CA PHE A 147 -7.45 2.28 9.62
C PHE A 147 -8.15 2.51 10.94
N ASP A 148 -8.22 1.44 11.72
CA ASP A 148 -8.93 1.42 12.97
C ASP A 148 -7.97 1.38 14.15
N GLN A 149 -8.47 1.79 15.29
CA GLN A 149 -7.89 1.50 16.57
C GLN A 149 -8.98 0.94 17.48
N SER A 150 -8.94 -0.37 17.67
CA SER A 150 -9.93 -1.12 18.46
C SER A 150 -9.84 -0.87 19.97
N SER A 151 -8.74 -0.26 20.46
CA SER A 151 -8.56 0.07 21.89
C SER A 151 -8.79 1.57 22.18
N ALA A 152 -9.30 1.90 23.37
CA ALA A 152 -9.53 3.29 23.79
C ALA A 152 -8.19 4.03 24.03
N ALA A 153 -7.62 4.63 22.98
CA ALA A 153 -6.36 5.37 23.03
C ALA A 153 -6.40 6.66 22.20
N SER A 154 -5.60 7.65 22.59
CA SER A 154 -5.45 8.91 21.85
C SER A 154 -4.33 8.80 20.81
N VAL A 155 -4.58 8.04 19.75
CA VAL A 155 -3.66 7.79 18.63
C VAL A 155 -4.30 8.26 17.32
N TYR A 156 -3.63 8.12 16.17
CA TYR A 156 -4.20 8.46 14.86
C TYR A 156 -4.44 7.19 14.04
N GLY A 157 -5.36 7.24 13.08
CA GLY A 157 -5.45 6.18 12.06
C GLY A 157 -4.24 6.25 11.12
N LEU A 158 -3.84 7.48 10.73
CA LEU A 158 -2.62 7.76 9.99
C LEU A 158 -1.83 8.90 10.67
N ASP A 159 -0.60 8.62 11.11
CA ASP A 159 0.35 9.65 11.55
C ASP A 159 1.53 9.72 10.58
N ALA A 160 1.59 10.81 9.80
CA ALA A 160 2.63 11.04 8.84
C ALA A 160 3.52 12.21 9.24
N ALA A 161 4.77 11.92 9.57
CA ALA A 161 5.78 12.96 9.78
C ALA A 161 6.03 13.75 8.49
N LYS A 162 6.01 13.07 7.33
CA LYS A 162 6.17 13.68 6.00
C LYS A 162 5.35 12.95 4.93
N LEU A 163 4.41 13.65 4.27
CA LEU A 163 3.61 13.08 3.18
C LEU A 163 3.47 14.03 1.99
N PHE A 164 3.92 13.61 0.81
CA PHE A 164 3.91 14.45 -0.39
C PHE A 164 3.27 13.73 -1.58
N ARG A 165 2.65 14.49 -2.50
CA ARG A 165 2.16 14.00 -3.81
C ARG A 165 1.27 12.76 -3.70
N SER A 166 0.50 12.68 -2.62
CA SER A 166 -0.23 11.45 -2.25
C SER A 166 -1.72 11.65 -2.44
N ILE A 167 -2.44 10.55 -2.66
CA ILE A 167 -3.88 10.52 -2.89
C ILE A 167 -4.47 9.51 -1.91
N ILE A 168 -5.48 9.91 -1.15
CA ILE A 168 -6.22 9.05 -0.22
C ILE A 168 -7.69 9.10 -0.64
N GLU A 169 -8.26 7.98 -1.07
CA GLU A 169 -9.59 7.91 -1.65
C GLU A 169 -10.41 6.81 -1.00
N ASP A 170 -11.68 7.09 -0.70
CA ASP A 170 -12.62 6.07 -0.22
C ASP A 170 -12.13 5.33 1.04
N CYS A 171 -11.35 5.98 1.90
CA CYS A 171 -10.80 5.38 3.13
C CYS A 171 -11.56 5.83 4.38
N ALA A 172 -11.51 5.00 5.42
CA ALA A 172 -11.98 5.35 6.75
C ALA A 172 -10.86 5.31 7.79
N PHE A 173 -10.85 6.27 8.70
CA PHE A 173 -9.93 6.37 9.82
C PHE A 173 -10.78 6.40 11.08
N THR A 174 -10.95 5.23 11.70
CA THR A 174 -11.83 5.00 12.85
C THR A 174 -11.02 4.85 14.14
N ASN A 175 -11.58 5.24 15.27
CA ASN A 175 -10.98 5.00 16.59
C ASN A 175 -12.06 5.02 17.67
N GLN A 176 -11.90 4.21 18.72
CA GLN A 176 -12.62 4.31 19.99
C GLN A 176 -12.09 5.45 20.91
N GLY A 177 -11.57 6.55 20.33
CA GLY A 177 -10.83 7.61 21.01
C GLY A 177 -10.62 8.85 20.13
N THR A 178 -9.36 9.14 19.74
CA THR A 178 -9.04 10.22 18.78
C THR A 178 -8.97 9.65 17.37
N SER A 179 -9.95 9.88 16.49
CA SER A 179 -9.90 9.39 15.11
C SER A 179 -9.25 10.41 14.16
N GLY A 180 -8.54 9.94 13.12
CA GLY A 180 -8.22 10.78 11.97
C GLY A 180 -6.80 10.67 11.43
N ILE A 181 -6.40 11.72 10.70
CA ILE A 181 -5.15 11.80 9.94
C ILE A 181 -4.34 12.98 10.47
N ARG A 182 -3.06 12.74 10.75
CA ARG A 182 -2.07 13.78 11.05
C ARG A 182 -1.01 13.81 9.95
N ILE A 183 -0.78 14.98 9.37
CA ILE A 183 0.33 15.24 8.44
C ILE A 183 1.13 16.42 9.00
N VAL A 184 2.32 16.15 9.51
CA VAL A 184 3.17 17.19 10.13
C VAL A 184 3.80 18.09 9.06
N LEU A 185 4.32 17.49 8.00
CA LEU A 185 4.84 18.19 6.84
C LEU A 185 4.30 17.55 5.57
N GLY A 186 3.68 18.33 4.69
CA GLY A 186 3.16 17.79 3.45
C GLY A 186 3.10 18.78 2.30
N GLY A 187 2.78 18.25 1.12
CA GLY A 187 2.64 19.04 -0.10
C GLY A 187 2.02 18.23 -1.24
N GLY A 188 0.93 18.74 -1.82
CA GLY A 188 0.19 18.06 -2.89
C GLY A 188 -0.48 16.76 -2.44
N VAL A 189 -1.08 16.74 -1.25
CA VAL A 189 -1.91 15.61 -0.79
C VAL A 189 -3.36 15.88 -1.15
N THR A 190 -3.99 14.93 -1.83
CA THR A 190 -5.42 14.98 -2.19
C THR A 190 -6.18 13.94 -1.39
N MET A 191 -7.32 14.31 -0.83
CA MET A 191 -8.20 13.39 -0.10
C MET A 191 -9.60 13.45 -0.72
N ARG A 192 -10.21 12.30 -1.03
CA ARG A 192 -11.55 12.21 -1.61
C ARG A 192 -12.36 11.13 -0.89
N ASN A 193 -13.61 11.44 -0.52
CA ASN A 193 -14.50 10.48 0.14
C ASN A 193 -13.84 9.78 1.35
N VAL A 194 -13.12 10.57 2.16
CA VAL A 194 -12.45 10.09 3.36
C VAL A 194 -13.33 10.34 4.57
N THR A 195 -13.50 9.32 5.41
CA THR A 195 -14.23 9.43 6.68
C THR A 195 -13.27 9.36 7.85
N CYS A 196 -13.34 10.33 8.76
CA CYS A 196 -12.71 10.25 10.07
C CYS A 196 -13.84 10.23 11.10
N SER A 197 -14.06 9.10 11.76
CA SER A 197 -15.17 8.94 12.70
C SER A 197 -14.74 8.22 13.96
N ASN A 198 -15.36 8.56 15.08
CA ASN A 198 -15.28 7.75 16.28
C ASN A 198 -16.26 6.58 16.16
N ASP A 199 -15.79 5.36 16.40
CA ASP A 199 -16.74 4.33 16.80
C ASP A 199 -17.13 4.67 18.25
N THR A 200 -18.43 4.69 18.54
CA THR A 200 -18.92 5.15 19.84
C THR A 200 -19.09 3.92 20.70
N VAL A 201 -18.21 3.69 21.67
CA VAL A 201 -18.47 2.68 22.73
C VAL A 201 -19.72 3.13 23.47
N GLY A 202 -20.87 2.51 23.18
CA GLY A 202 -22.06 2.67 23.99
C GLY A 202 -21.73 2.19 25.39
N LEU A 203 -21.74 3.10 26.37
CA LEU A 203 -21.64 2.76 27.78
C LEU A 203 -22.77 1.76 28.08
N GLN A 204 -22.44 0.48 28.23
CA GLN A 204 -23.36 -0.47 28.85
C GLN A 204 -23.46 -0.06 30.32
N GLY A 205 -24.62 0.51 30.67
CA GLY A 205 -24.98 0.84 32.05
C GLY A 205 -25.27 -0.39 32.89
#